data_AF-A7SS89-F1
#
_entry.id   AF-A7SS89-F1
#
_cell.length_a   1.000
_cell.length_b   1.000
_cell.length_c   1.000
_cell.angle_alpha   90.00
_cell.angle_beta   90.00
_cell.angle_gamma   90.00
#
_symmetry.space_group_name_H-M   'P 1'
#
loop_
_entity.id
_entity.type
_entity.pdbx_description
1 polymer ?
#
loop_
_entity_poly.entity_id
_entity_poly.type
_entity_poly.pdbx_seq_one_letter_code
_entity_poly.pdbx_strand_id
1 'polypeptide(L)'
;MDNAFWATYQETPGEDKVFQRGRIKVSKSVKFPLRTPIKAKFIRFVPVEFYGHKCLRVELFGVLDEGCSEPLGLEIGAFGSNTFAASSHPDNAHFARLYSSKGWSAAEATQGQYLQIDLMSARTVSGVAIQGCEGGWVSSFVLQHGMTNSTFNDYKLDGQYTVRENLVVQYKGRGGDRNTEF
;
A
#
# COMPACT_ATOMS: atom_id res chain seq x y z
N MET A 1 20.51 -7.15 -2.35
CA MET A 1 20.60 -5.70 -2.11
C MET A 1 21.94 -5.44 -1.46
N ASP A 2 22.87 -4.94 -2.24
CA ASP A 2 24.21 -4.53 -1.84
C ASP A 2 24.13 -3.27 -0.98
N ASN A 3 24.54 -3.41 0.27
CA ASN A 3 24.45 -2.41 1.34
C ASN A 3 25.51 -1.29 1.19
N ALA A 4 25.87 -0.92 -0.04
CA ALA A 4 27.20 -0.39 -0.38
C ALA A 4 27.27 1.13 -0.63
N PHE A 5 26.14 1.83 -0.77
CA PHE A 5 26.15 3.29 -0.99
C PHE A 5 25.30 4.01 0.06
N TRP A 6 25.97 4.54 1.09
CA TRP A 6 25.34 5.40 2.11
C TRP A 6 25.61 6.86 1.76
N ALA A 7 24.55 7.67 1.68
CA ALA A 7 24.64 9.12 1.52
C ALA A 7 24.24 9.82 2.82
N THR A 8 25.03 10.82 3.25
CA THR A 8 24.66 11.69 4.36
C THR A 8 23.53 12.62 3.93
N TYR A 9 22.61 12.93 4.83
CA TYR A 9 21.55 13.91 4.57
C TYR A 9 22.14 15.31 4.38
N GLN A 10 21.64 16.05 3.38
CA GLN A 10 22.07 17.41 3.07
C GLN A 10 20.83 18.31 2.92
N GLU A 11 20.83 19.47 3.58
CA GLU A 11 19.82 20.53 3.34
C GLU A 11 20.26 21.47 2.21
N THR A 12 21.57 21.60 2.02
CA THR A 12 22.21 22.37 0.97
C THR A 12 23.14 21.45 0.18
N PRO A 13 23.06 21.41 -1.15
CA PRO A 13 23.88 20.49 -1.95
C PRO A 13 25.37 20.64 -1.66
N GLY A 14 26.03 19.52 -1.35
CA GLY A 14 27.46 19.49 -1.02
C GLY A 14 27.80 19.73 0.45
N GLU A 15 26.82 20.04 1.30
CA GLU A 15 27.03 20.26 2.74
C GLU A 15 26.27 19.23 3.58
N ASP A 16 27.04 18.40 4.29
CA ASP A 16 26.52 17.39 5.20
C ASP A 16 25.80 18.03 6.39
N LYS A 17 24.54 17.66 6.59
CA LYS A 17 23.74 18.19 7.69
C LYS A 17 24.08 17.48 9.00
N VAL A 18 24.69 18.21 9.93
CA VAL A 18 24.82 17.78 11.32
C VAL A 18 23.65 18.31 12.14
N PHE A 19 22.85 17.41 12.70
CA PHE A 19 21.77 17.76 13.63
C PHE A 19 22.34 17.96 15.03
N GLN A 20 22.53 19.22 15.42
CA GLN A 20 23.08 19.55 16.72
C GLN A 20 22.02 20.16 17.64
N ARG A 21 22.09 19.75 18.90
CA ARG A 21 21.51 20.44 20.03
C ARG A 21 22.41 20.20 21.23
N GLY A 22 22.45 21.14 22.15
CA GLY A 22 23.12 20.92 23.44
C GLY A 22 22.51 19.74 24.21
N ARG A 23 22.99 19.51 25.44
CA ARG A 23 22.63 18.36 26.28
C ARG A 23 21.11 18.07 26.31
N ILE A 24 20.72 16.90 25.79
CA ILE A 24 19.35 16.37 25.88
C ILE A 24 19.22 15.50 27.13
N LYS A 25 18.26 15.81 28.00
CA LYS A 25 17.98 15.02 29.22
C LYS A 25 17.28 13.70 28.84
N VAL A 26 17.55 12.64 29.59
CA VAL A 26 16.93 11.31 29.39
C VAL A 26 15.39 11.30 29.46
N SER A 27 14.77 12.29 30.10
CA SER A 27 13.31 12.41 30.20
C SER A 27 12.66 13.29 29.12
N LYS A 28 13.44 13.77 28.14
CA LYS A 28 12.96 14.68 27.09
C LYS A 28 13.18 14.07 25.71
N SER A 29 12.19 14.20 24.85
CA SER A 29 12.31 14.00 23.41
C SER A 29 12.53 15.37 22.73
N VAL A 30 13.25 15.35 21.61
CA VAL A 30 13.46 16.53 20.76
C VAL A 30 13.19 16.10 19.32
N LYS A 31 12.39 16.89 18.61
CA LYS A 31 12.11 16.69 17.18
C LYS A 31 13.06 17.56 16.35
N PHE A 32 13.73 16.96 15.38
CA PHE A 32 14.47 17.66 14.34
C PHE A 32 13.70 17.51 13.02
N PRO A 33 13.03 18.57 12.53
CA PRO A 33 12.35 18.49 11.23
C PRO A 33 13.39 18.41 10.11
N LEU A 34 13.14 17.54 9.14
CA LEU A 34 13.87 17.54 7.88
C LEU A 34 13.25 18.59 6.97
N ARG A 35 14.03 19.58 6.51
CA ARG A 35 13.53 20.60 5.58
C ARG A 35 13.11 20.01 4.24
N THR A 36 13.89 19.04 3.78
CA THR A 36 13.59 18.21 2.62
C THR A 36 13.34 16.79 3.11
N PRO A 37 12.10 16.31 3.15
CA PRO A 37 11.79 14.92 3.48
C PRO A 37 12.48 13.95 2.52
N ILE A 38 12.84 12.77 3.03
CA ILE A 38 13.54 11.74 2.26
C ILE A 38 12.67 10.49 2.13
N LYS A 39 12.72 9.85 0.95
CA LYS A 39 12.20 8.49 0.78
C LYS A 39 13.32 7.49 1.09
N ALA A 40 13.12 6.62 2.07
CA ALA A 40 14.12 5.65 2.48
C ALA A 40 13.48 4.35 2.96
N LYS A 41 14.07 3.21 2.56
CA LYS A 41 13.75 1.89 3.15
C LYS A 41 14.56 1.62 4.42
N PHE A 42 15.76 2.19 4.50
CA PHE A 42 16.69 2.04 5.63
C PHE A 42 17.19 3.42 6.06
N ILE A 43 17.20 3.68 7.37
CA ILE A 43 17.75 4.91 7.96
C ILE A 43 18.85 4.50 8.94
N ARG A 44 19.99 5.19 8.88
CA ARG A 44 21.13 4.97 9.78
C ARG A 44 21.42 6.25 10.54
N PHE A 45 21.50 6.16 11.87
CA PHE A 45 21.96 7.24 12.73
C PHE A 45 23.45 7.07 12.98
N VAL A 46 24.26 8.12 12.70
CA VAL A 46 25.72 8.13 12.94
C VAL A 46 26.03 9.17 14.02
N PRO A 47 26.19 8.77 15.30
CA PRO A 47 26.43 9.72 16.39
C PRO A 47 27.82 10.37 16.24
N VAL A 48 27.83 11.69 16.04
CA VAL A 48 29.03 12.54 15.91
C VAL A 48 29.52 13.00 17.28
N GLU A 49 28.67 13.66 18.07
CA GLU A 49 28.97 14.10 19.44
C GLU A 49 28.16 13.32 20.48
N PHE A 50 28.77 13.02 21.63
CA PHE A 50 28.16 12.21 22.69
C PHE A 50 28.82 12.45 24.05
N TYR A 51 28.13 12.06 25.13
CA TYR A 51 28.67 12.06 26.49
C TYR A 51 28.57 10.65 27.08
N GLY A 52 29.70 10.11 27.57
CA GLY A 52 29.77 8.73 28.06
C GLY A 52 29.69 7.73 26.91
N HIS A 53 28.51 7.13 26.69
CA HIS A 53 28.27 6.15 25.63
C HIS A 53 27.40 6.71 24.51
N LYS A 54 27.58 6.20 23.29
CA LYS A 54 26.70 6.47 22.14
C LYS A 54 25.36 5.75 22.33
N CYS A 55 24.41 6.39 23.00
CA CYS A 55 23.09 5.84 23.33
C CYS A 55 21.95 6.70 22.76
N LEU A 56 20.96 6.10 22.09
CA LEU A 56 19.85 6.78 21.44
C LEU A 56 18.53 6.00 21.60
N ARG A 57 17.42 6.72 21.74
CA ARG A 57 16.04 6.24 21.51
C ARG A 57 15.43 7.15 20.44
N VAL A 58 14.79 6.58 19.43
CA VAL A 58 14.37 7.33 18.23
C VAL A 58 12.89 7.08 17.91
N GLU A 59 12.26 8.11 17.34
CA GLU A 59 10.94 8.07 16.69
C GLU A 59 11.10 8.75 15.32
N LEU A 60 10.49 8.19 14.27
CA LEU A 60 10.58 8.70 12.90
C LEU A 60 9.22 9.24 12.46
N PHE A 61 9.20 10.46 11.93
CA PHE A 61 7.97 11.10 11.46
C PHE A 61 8.00 11.21 9.94
N GLY A 62 6.94 10.74 9.27
CA GLY A 62 6.79 10.83 7.82
C GLY A 62 5.35 10.56 7.39
N VAL A 63 5.13 10.58 6.08
CA VAL A 63 3.87 10.13 5.45
C VAL A 63 4.12 8.79 4.77
N LEU A 64 3.16 7.88 4.88
CA LEU A 64 3.11 6.70 4.01
C LEU A 64 2.66 7.21 2.63
N ASP A 65 3.36 6.84 1.56
CA ASP A 65 3.21 7.40 0.20
C ASP A 65 1.74 7.76 -0.15
N GLU A 66 1.39 9.04 -0.06
CA GLU A 66 -0.01 9.54 -0.13
C GLU A 66 -0.62 9.51 -1.55
N GLY A 67 0.02 8.85 -2.50
CA GLY A 67 -0.48 8.75 -3.88
C GLY A 67 -1.35 7.52 -4.15
N CYS A 68 -1.56 6.67 -3.16
CA CYS A 68 -1.95 5.27 -3.37
C CYS A 68 -3.04 4.77 -2.40
N SER A 69 -3.61 5.67 -1.59
CA SER A 69 -4.70 5.39 -0.65
C SER A 69 -6.09 5.71 -1.21
N GLU A 70 -6.17 6.39 -2.35
CA GLU A 70 -7.45 6.79 -2.94
C GLU A 70 -8.06 5.67 -3.81
N PRO A 71 -9.39 5.46 -3.74
CA PRO A 71 -10.05 4.48 -4.57
C PRO A 71 -10.00 4.87 -6.05
N LEU A 72 -9.66 3.92 -6.92
CA LEU A 72 -9.69 4.14 -8.38
C LEU A 72 -11.12 4.39 -8.93
N GLY A 73 -12.15 4.12 -8.12
CA GLY A 73 -13.54 4.46 -8.42
C GLY A 73 -14.44 3.29 -8.80
N LEU A 74 -14.02 2.04 -8.53
CA LEU A 74 -14.87 0.85 -8.76
C LEU A 74 -16.19 0.93 -7.98
N GLU A 75 -16.15 1.29 -6.69
CA GLU A 75 -17.33 1.49 -5.82
C GLU A 75 -18.31 2.49 -6.45
N ILE A 76 -17.81 3.65 -6.86
CA ILE A 76 -18.64 4.78 -7.30
C ILE A 76 -19.10 4.69 -8.77
N GLY A 77 -18.79 3.60 -9.47
CA GLY A 77 -19.21 3.39 -10.85
C GLY A 77 -18.34 4.11 -11.90
N ALA A 78 -17.11 4.50 -11.58
CA ALA A 78 -16.21 5.18 -12.54
C ALA A 78 -15.84 4.29 -13.75
N PHE A 79 -15.94 2.97 -13.60
CA PHE A 79 -15.80 1.98 -14.66
C PHE A 79 -17.16 1.38 -14.97
N GLY A 80 -17.53 1.24 -16.24
CA GLY A 80 -18.81 0.66 -16.67
C GLY A 80 -18.94 -0.84 -16.33
N SER A 81 -20.13 -1.44 -16.47
CA SER A 81 -20.29 -2.89 -16.26
C SER A 81 -19.55 -3.72 -17.30
N ASN A 82 -19.42 -3.19 -18.52
CA ASN A 82 -18.72 -3.80 -19.65
C ASN A 82 -17.20 -3.93 -19.46
N THR A 83 -16.62 -3.27 -18.45
CA THR A 83 -15.20 -3.41 -18.13
C THR A 83 -14.92 -4.58 -17.17
N PHE A 84 -15.96 -5.28 -16.72
CA PHE A 84 -15.84 -6.43 -15.81
C PHE A 84 -16.04 -7.72 -16.60
N ALA A 85 -15.19 -8.69 -16.34
CA ALA A 85 -15.28 -10.03 -16.88
C ALA A 85 -15.05 -11.05 -15.75
N ALA A 86 -15.45 -12.30 -15.97
CA ALA A 86 -15.23 -13.37 -15.02
C ALA A 86 -15.16 -14.73 -15.73
N SER A 87 -14.54 -15.71 -15.09
CA SER A 87 -14.49 -17.09 -15.56
C SER A 87 -15.88 -17.75 -15.64
N SER A 88 -16.78 -17.34 -14.75
CA SER A 88 -18.17 -17.79 -14.68
C SER A 88 -19.09 -16.64 -14.27
N HIS A 89 -20.35 -16.69 -14.70
CA HIS A 89 -21.32 -15.60 -14.53
C HIS A 89 -20.80 -14.21 -14.97
N PRO A 90 -20.26 -14.06 -16.21
CA PRO A 90 -19.66 -12.81 -16.67
C PRO A 90 -20.64 -11.62 -16.63
N ASP A 91 -21.93 -11.84 -16.91
CA ASP A 91 -22.96 -10.79 -16.83
C ASP A 91 -23.11 -10.20 -15.41
N ASN A 92 -22.75 -10.99 -14.38
CA ASN A 92 -22.83 -10.61 -12.97
C ASN A 92 -21.50 -10.09 -12.42
N ALA A 93 -20.42 -10.09 -13.21
CA ALA A 93 -19.07 -9.71 -12.75
C ALA A 93 -19.04 -8.30 -12.14
N HIS A 94 -19.80 -7.36 -12.72
CA HIS A 94 -19.89 -5.98 -12.26
C HIS A 94 -20.56 -5.80 -10.89
N PHE A 95 -21.21 -6.84 -10.34
CA PHE A 95 -21.72 -6.82 -8.96
C PHE A 95 -20.59 -6.87 -7.93
N ALA A 96 -19.35 -7.19 -8.31
CA ALA A 96 -18.20 -7.24 -7.40
C ALA A 96 -17.74 -5.89 -6.82
N ARG A 97 -18.46 -4.79 -7.08
CA ARG A 97 -18.11 -3.48 -6.53
C ARG A 97 -18.27 -3.48 -5.02
N LEU A 98 -17.30 -2.89 -4.33
CA LEU A 98 -17.33 -2.76 -2.88
C LEU A 98 -18.61 -2.06 -2.43
N TYR A 99 -19.21 -2.52 -1.32
CA TYR A 99 -20.46 -2.00 -0.75
C TYR A 99 -21.71 -2.06 -1.65
N SER A 100 -21.66 -2.78 -2.76
CA SER A 100 -22.85 -3.14 -3.53
C SER A 100 -23.76 -4.05 -2.72
N SER A 101 -25.07 -4.03 -3.02
CA SER A 101 -26.06 -4.94 -2.43
C SER A 101 -25.92 -6.39 -2.89
N LYS A 102 -25.12 -6.62 -3.93
CA LYS A 102 -24.77 -7.93 -4.49
C LYS A 102 -23.25 -8.04 -4.62
N GLY A 103 -22.75 -9.26 -4.76
CA GLY A 103 -21.36 -9.55 -5.14
C GLY A 103 -21.30 -10.50 -6.33
N TRP A 104 -20.09 -10.67 -6.89
CA TRP A 104 -19.83 -11.76 -7.83
C TRP A 104 -19.52 -13.05 -7.06
N SER A 105 -20.06 -14.16 -7.53
CA SER A 105 -19.77 -15.50 -7.04
C SER A 105 -19.51 -16.43 -8.22
N ALA A 106 -18.46 -17.24 -8.10
CA ALA A 106 -18.14 -18.24 -9.11
C ALA A 106 -19.24 -19.33 -9.16
N ALA A 107 -19.45 -19.92 -10.33
CA ALA A 107 -20.39 -21.04 -10.46
C ALA A 107 -19.95 -22.27 -9.66
N GLU A 108 -18.63 -22.49 -9.57
CA GLU A 108 -18.03 -23.65 -8.94
C GLU A 108 -16.99 -23.22 -7.91
N ALA A 109 -16.84 -24.00 -6.83
CA ALA A 109 -15.82 -23.77 -5.79
C ALA A 109 -14.41 -24.28 -6.19
N THR A 110 -14.16 -24.46 -7.49
CA THR A 110 -12.91 -25.00 -8.02
C THR A 110 -11.82 -23.94 -8.12
N GLN A 111 -10.55 -24.37 -8.12
CA GLN A 111 -9.43 -23.46 -8.36
C GLN A 111 -9.45 -22.92 -9.79
N GLY A 112 -8.92 -21.72 -9.99
CA GLY A 112 -8.81 -21.08 -11.32
C GLY A 112 -10.01 -20.21 -11.72
N GLN A 113 -11.02 -20.08 -10.85
CA GLN A 113 -12.06 -19.08 -11.05
C GLN A 113 -11.48 -17.67 -10.85
N TYR A 114 -11.88 -16.73 -11.70
CA TYR A 114 -11.36 -15.37 -11.68
C TYR A 114 -12.43 -14.32 -11.95
N LEU A 115 -12.19 -13.15 -11.38
CA LEU A 115 -12.82 -11.88 -11.74
C LEU A 115 -11.74 -10.99 -12.35
N GLN A 116 -12.05 -10.33 -13.45
CA GLN A 116 -11.15 -9.46 -14.19
C GLN A 116 -11.79 -8.09 -14.39
N ILE A 117 -10.97 -7.04 -14.30
CA ILE A 117 -11.41 -5.65 -14.48
C ILE A 117 -10.46 -4.98 -15.49
N ASP A 118 -11.01 -4.48 -16.58
CA ASP A 118 -10.32 -3.60 -17.50
C ASP A 118 -10.28 -2.17 -16.93
N LEU A 119 -9.07 -1.68 -16.65
CA LEU A 119 -8.84 -0.35 -16.11
C LEU A 119 -8.87 0.75 -17.19
N MET A 120 -9.17 0.39 -18.44
CA MET A 120 -9.28 1.22 -19.65
C MET A 120 -7.98 1.93 -20.09
N SER A 121 -7.07 2.17 -19.16
CA SER A 121 -5.74 2.73 -19.37
C SER A 121 -4.79 2.15 -18.32
N ALA A 122 -3.49 2.24 -18.59
CA ALA A 122 -2.48 1.88 -17.59
C ALA A 122 -2.66 2.74 -16.32
N ARG A 123 -2.78 2.09 -15.16
CA ARG A 123 -2.94 2.73 -13.85
C ARG A 123 -2.03 2.05 -12.84
N THR A 124 -1.54 2.81 -11.87
CA THR A 124 -0.85 2.25 -10.71
C THR A 124 -1.89 1.70 -9.73
N VAL A 125 -1.83 0.39 -9.47
CA VAL A 125 -2.62 -0.28 -8.43
C VAL A 125 -1.69 -0.56 -7.25
N SER A 126 -2.01 0.02 -6.10
CA SER A 126 -1.18 -0.01 -4.89
C SER A 126 -1.75 -0.86 -3.77
N GLY A 127 -3.02 -1.22 -3.87
CA GLY A 127 -3.75 -2.00 -2.87
C GLY A 127 -5.07 -2.51 -3.43
N VAL A 128 -5.63 -3.49 -2.73
CA VAL A 128 -6.92 -4.10 -3.04
C VAL A 128 -7.72 -4.17 -1.74
N ALA A 129 -8.94 -3.64 -1.77
CA ALA A 129 -9.94 -3.86 -0.74
C ALA A 129 -10.90 -4.96 -1.22
N ILE A 130 -11.16 -5.96 -0.38
CA ILE A 130 -12.10 -7.04 -0.67
C ILE A 130 -13.22 -7.04 0.37
N GLN A 131 -14.39 -7.53 -0.04
CA GLN A 131 -15.53 -7.73 0.85
C GLN A 131 -16.23 -9.02 0.45
N GLY A 132 -16.75 -9.76 1.43
CA GLY A 132 -17.68 -10.85 1.16
C GLY A 132 -19.01 -10.33 0.61
N CYS A 133 -19.88 -11.26 0.21
CA CYS A 133 -21.24 -10.94 -0.18
C CYS A 133 -22.20 -11.99 0.38
N GLU A 134 -23.49 -11.85 0.08
CA GLU A 134 -24.46 -12.86 0.44
C GLU A 134 -24.07 -14.21 -0.18
N GLY A 135 -23.81 -15.20 0.67
CA GLY A 135 -23.41 -16.55 0.25
C GLY A 135 -21.93 -16.90 0.42
N GLY A 136 -21.04 -15.96 0.76
CA GLY A 136 -19.66 -16.32 1.09
C GLY A 136 -18.64 -15.16 1.11
N TRP A 137 -17.38 -15.54 1.38
CA TRP A 137 -16.23 -14.64 1.41
C TRP A 137 -14.98 -15.33 0.87
N VAL A 138 -13.99 -14.54 0.46
CA VAL A 138 -12.66 -15.01 0.06
C VAL A 138 -11.67 -14.63 1.15
N SER A 139 -10.92 -15.61 1.66
CA SER A 139 -9.89 -15.39 2.69
C SER A 139 -8.48 -15.22 2.14
N SER A 140 -8.22 -15.72 0.92
CA SER A 140 -6.92 -15.61 0.25
C SER A 140 -7.10 -15.67 -1.26
N PHE A 141 -6.26 -14.95 -2.00
CA PHE A 141 -6.27 -14.92 -3.46
C PHE A 141 -4.87 -14.66 -4.01
N VAL A 142 -4.63 -15.06 -5.26
CA VAL A 142 -3.47 -14.64 -6.04
C VAL A 142 -3.89 -13.48 -6.94
N LEU A 143 -3.15 -12.38 -6.90
CA LEU A 143 -3.39 -11.24 -7.78
C LEU A 143 -2.57 -11.39 -9.07
N GLN A 144 -3.25 -11.36 -10.21
CA GLN A 144 -2.62 -11.35 -11.53
C GLN A 144 -2.77 -9.98 -12.19
N HIS A 145 -1.77 -9.54 -12.95
CA HIS A 145 -1.77 -8.27 -13.65
C HIS A 145 -1.14 -8.37 -15.05
N GLY A 146 -1.63 -7.56 -15.98
CA GLY A 146 -1.20 -7.57 -17.38
C GLY A 146 -1.49 -6.24 -18.06
N MET A 147 -0.79 -5.97 -19.16
CA MET A 147 -1.08 -4.82 -20.04
C MET A 147 -2.07 -5.18 -21.15
N THR A 148 -2.38 -6.47 -21.30
CA THR A 148 -3.34 -7.03 -22.27
C THR A 148 -4.27 -8.00 -21.56
N ASN A 149 -5.38 -8.36 -22.20
CA ASN A 149 -6.36 -9.32 -21.67
C ASN A 149 -5.95 -10.79 -21.88
N SER A 150 -4.77 -11.06 -22.41
CA SER A 150 -4.30 -12.40 -22.80
C SER A 150 -3.00 -12.81 -22.12
N THR A 151 -2.29 -11.89 -21.48
CA THR A 151 -1.00 -12.15 -20.84
C THR A 151 -0.97 -11.52 -19.46
N PHE A 152 -0.91 -12.38 -18.45
CA PHE A 152 -0.90 -12.00 -17.05
C PHE A 152 0.34 -12.53 -16.33
N ASN A 153 0.82 -11.75 -15.37
CA ASN A 153 1.87 -12.12 -14.44
C ASN A 153 1.29 -12.18 -13.03
N ASP A 154 1.72 -13.16 -12.23
CA ASP A 154 1.39 -13.18 -10.81
C ASP A 154 2.14 -12.07 -10.08
N TYR A 155 1.42 -11.35 -9.22
CA TYR A 155 2.05 -10.42 -8.29
C TYR A 155 2.83 -11.18 -7.21
N LYS A 156 4.14 -10.94 -7.14
CA LYS A 156 5.06 -11.56 -6.18
C LYS A 156 5.99 -10.49 -5.61
N LEU A 157 6.19 -10.49 -4.29
CA LEU A 157 7.20 -9.68 -3.62
C LEU A 157 8.45 -10.54 -3.44
N ASP A 158 9.60 -10.05 -3.91
CA ASP A 158 10.89 -10.76 -3.82
C ASP A 158 10.83 -12.21 -4.37
N GLY A 159 10.00 -12.43 -5.39
CA GLY A 159 9.83 -13.74 -6.03
C GLY A 159 8.91 -14.71 -5.28
N GLN A 160 8.31 -14.31 -4.16
CA GLN A 160 7.39 -15.12 -3.37
C GLN A 160 5.96 -14.56 -3.38
N TYR A 161 4.97 -15.44 -3.30
CA TYR A 161 3.60 -15.03 -3.00
C TYR A 161 3.57 -14.39 -1.61
N THR A 162 3.02 -13.19 -1.54
CA THR A 162 3.01 -12.42 -0.29
C THR A 162 1.68 -12.60 0.39
N VAL A 163 1.66 -13.24 1.55
CA VAL A 163 0.59 -13.05 2.53
C VAL A 163 0.99 -11.80 3.30
N ARG A 164 0.37 -10.65 2.99
CA ARG A 164 0.53 -9.49 3.87
C ARG A 164 -0.49 -9.63 4.99
N GLU A 165 -0.02 -9.61 6.24
CA GLU A 165 -0.88 -9.38 7.38
C GLU A 165 -1.61 -8.04 7.20
N ASN A 166 -2.89 -8.01 7.58
CA ASN A 166 -3.83 -6.91 7.40
C ASN A 166 -3.18 -5.54 7.63
N LEU A 167 -2.81 -4.84 6.55
CA LEU A 167 -2.53 -3.42 6.63
C LEU A 167 -3.88 -2.71 6.63
N VAL A 168 -4.29 -2.25 7.81
CA VAL A 168 -5.49 -1.42 7.96
C VAL A 168 -5.22 -0.08 7.28
N VAL A 169 -5.68 0.05 6.04
CA VAL A 169 -5.75 1.35 5.37
C VAL A 169 -7.20 1.82 5.49
N GLN A 170 -7.41 3.01 6.04
CA GLN A 170 -8.75 3.58 6.11
C GLN A 170 -9.28 3.81 4.69
N TYR A 171 -10.31 3.06 4.29
CA TYR A 171 -10.96 3.24 3.00
C TYR A 171 -11.93 4.42 3.07
N LYS A 172 -11.62 5.52 2.38
CA LYS A 172 -12.53 6.68 2.26
C LYS A 172 -13.45 6.51 1.05
N GLY A 173 -14.43 5.62 1.20
CA GLY A 173 -15.55 5.47 0.26
C GLY A 173 -16.55 6.62 0.33
N ARG A 174 -17.53 6.65 -0.58
CA ARG A 174 -18.49 7.76 -0.75
C ARG A 174 -19.44 7.88 0.47
N GLY A 175 -18.99 8.51 1.55
CA GLY A 175 -19.84 8.75 2.74
C GLY A 175 -19.14 9.15 4.05
N GLY A 176 -17.95 9.75 4.02
CA GLY A 176 -17.18 10.08 5.24
C GLY A 176 -16.43 8.87 5.80
N ASP A 177 -15.49 9.12 6.73
CA ASP A 177 -14.62 8.10 7.33
C ASP A 177 -15.46 6.92 7.86
N ARG A 178 -15.52 5.83 7.09
CA ARG A 178 -16.09 4.58 7.57
C ARG A 178 -14.93 3.78 8.12
N ASN A 179 -14.81 3.73 9.44
CA ASN A 179 -13.88 2.85 10.12
C ASN A 179 -14.16 1.41 9.68
N THR A 180 -13.36 0.91 8.74
CA THR A 180 -13.26 -0.52 8.48
C THR A 180 -12.28 -1.07 9.51
N GLU A 181 -12.81 -1.67 10.57
CA GLU A 181 -12.02 -2.55 11.43
C GLU A 181 -11.78 -3.87 10.66
N PHE A 182 -10.51 -4.30 10.59
CA PHE A 182 -10.09 -5.62 10.12
C PHE A 182 -9.13 -6.23 11.13
#